data_AF-A0AAP3Z2K9-F1
#
_entry.id   AF-A0AAP3Z2K9-F1
#
_cell.length_a   1.000
_cell.length_b   1.000
_cell.length_c   1.000
_cell.angle_alpha   90.00
_cell.angle_beta   90.00
_cell.angle_gamma   90.00
#
_symmetry.space_group_name_H-M   'P 1'
#
loop_
_entity.id
_entity.type
_entity.pdbx_description
1 polymer ?
#
loop_
_entity_poly.entity_id
_entity_poly.type
_entity_poly.pdbx_seq_one_letter_code
_entity_poly.pdbx_strand_id
1 'polypeptide(L)'
;MVVYFDNGTTIEFPDYATTATVYGIGYPKDFDSTDPTQWPLPVMIIRLSLGHVTLAQMTKAKDLASYWAQSTHVGNPVNNSSKYDFSKTVYNPNDNGLSLTRQPYMIKALYELGIFKAATIESLGAIAL
;
A
#
# COMPACT_ATOMS: atom_id res chain seq x y z
N MET A 1 6.43 -14.55 -3.89
CA MET A 1 7.75 -13.92 -3.67
C MET A 1 7.64 -13.04 -2.43
N VAL A 2 8.74 -12.88 -1.68
CA VAL A 2 8.76 -12.08 -0.45
C VAL A 2 9.69 -10.89 -0.65
N VAL A 3 9.24 -9.69 -0.30
CA VAL A 3 10.09 -8.49 -0.23
C VAL A 3 10.52 -8.31 1.22
N TYR A 4 11.82 -8.24 1.45
CA TYR A 4 12.42 -8.04 2.78
C TYR A 4 12.87 -6.58 2.92
N PHE A 5 12.55 -5.98 4.05
CA PHE A 5 13.06 -4.67 4.44
C PHE A 5 14.13 -4.82 5.53
N ASP A 6 15.07 -3.88 5.60
CA ASP A 6 16.21 -3.93 6.55
C ASP A 6 15.77 -3.90 8.02
N ASN A 7 14.56 -3.43 8.31
CA ASN A 7 13.96 -3.45 9.66
C ASN A 7 13.39 -4.83 10.06
N GLY A 8 13.55 -5.86 9.22
CA GLY A 8 13.05 -7.21 9.45
C GLY A 8 11.56 -7.39 9.15
N THR A 9 10.86 -6.35 8.67
CA THR A 9 9.51 -6.48 8.13
C THR A 9 9.56 -7.11 6.74
N THR A 10 8.52 -7.84 6.37
CA THR A 10 8.35 -8.39 5.03
C THR A 10 7.00 -7.99 4.44
N ILE A 11 6.90 -7.99 3.12
CA ILE A 11 5.61 -7.93 2.43
C ILE A 11 5.53 -8.96 1.30
N GLU A 12 4.36 -9.56 1.17
CA GLU A 12 4.02 -10.54 0.16
C GLU A 12 2.75 -10.12 -0.58
N PHE A 13 2.75 -10.38 -1.90
CA PHE A 13 1.57 -10.25 -2.73
C PHE A 13 1.25 -11.63 -3.36
N PRO A 14 0.54 -12.52 -2.64
CA PRO A 14 0.37 -13.92 -3.04
C PRO A 14 -0.33 -14.09 -4.39
N ASP A 15 -1.39 -13.31 -4.66
CA ASP A 15 -2.14 -13.32 -5.92
C ASP A 15 -1.26 -13.01 -7.15
N TYR A 16 -0.09 -12.42 -6.93
CA TYR A 16 0.83 -11.96 -7.97
C TYR A 16 2.20 -12.63 -7.87
N ALA A 17 2.32 -13.75 -7.15
CA ALA A 17 3.59 -14.36 -6.80
C ALA A 17 4.55 -14.60 -7.98
N THR A 18 4.02 -14.75 -9.20
CA THR A 18 4.77 -14.96 -10.45
C THR A 18 4.68 -13.78 -11.44
N THR A 19 4.03 -12.68 -11.06
CA THR A 19 3.78 -11.53 -11.94
C THR A 19 4.92 -10.51 -11.83
N ALA A 20 5.85 -10.57 -12.79
CA ALA A 20 7.06 -9.74 -12.81
C ALA A 20 6.80 -8.23 -12.73
N THR A 21 5.76 -7.72 -13.40
CA THR A 21 5.40 -6.29 -13.42
C THR A 21 5.01 -5.75 -12.04
N VAL A 22 4.25 -6.53 -11.25
CA VAL A 22 3.80 -6.14 -9.90
C VAL A 22 5.00 -5.95 -8.98
N TYR A 23 6.05 -6.77 -9.14
CA TYR A 23 7.28 -6.67 -8.36
C TYR A 23 8.39 -5.85 -9.03
N GLY A 24 8.20 -5.37 -10.27
CA GLY A 24 9.17 -4.55 -10.99
C GLY A 24 10.40 -5.32 -11.49
N ILE A 25 10.30 -6.63 -11.67
CA ILE A 25 11.37 -7.48 -12.21
C ILE A 25 11.49 -7.20 -13.72
N GLY A 26 12.69 -6.78 -14.16
CA GLY A 26 12.94 -6.48 -15.57
C GLY A 26 12.44 -5.10 -16.06
N TYR A 27 11.94 -4.25 -15.16
CA TYR A 27 11.48 -2.89 -15.48
C TYR A 27 12.41 -1.81 -14.91
N PRO A 28 12.57 -0.66 -15.61
CA PRO A 28 13.19 0.54 -15.06
C PRO A 28 12.49 0.97 -13.77
N LYS A 29 13.25 1.39 -12.77
CA LYS A 29 12.74 1.84 -11.48
C LYS A 29 13.17 3.27 -11.29
N ASP A 30 12.18 4.16 -11.29
CA ASP A 30 12.37 5.53 -10.86
C ASP A 30 11.90 5.62 -9.41
N PHE A 31 12.80 5.80 -8.46
CA PHE A 31 12.44 5.89 -7.04
C PHE A 31 12.14 7.33 -6.60
N ASP A 32 12.45 8.32 -7.45
CA ASP A 32 12.36 9.75 -7.14
C ASP A 32 11.10 10.41 -7.73
N SER A 33 10.43 9.75 -8.68
CA SER A 33 9.16 10.21 -9.24
C SER A 33 8.11 10.45 -8.14
N THR A 34 7.42 11.57 -8.29
CA THR A 34 6.36 12.02 -7.39
C THR A 34 4.96 11.56 -7.83
N ASP A 35 4.87 10.86 -8.96
CA ASP A 35 3.60 10.38 -9.49
C ASP A 35 3.22 9.02 -8.83
N PRO A 36 2.01 8.90 -8.24
CA PRO A 36 1.49 7.63 -7.78
C PRO A 36 1.38 6.65 -8.95
N THR A 37 1.84 5.42 -8.76
CA THR A 37 1.76 4.37 -9.79
C THR A 37 1.15 3.10 -9.21
N GLN A 38 0.27 2.47 -9.99
CA GLN A 38 -0.43 1.23 -9.63
C GLN A 38 0.54 0.03 -9.49
N TRP A 39 1.69 0.08 -10.17
CA TRP A 39 2.78 -0.91 -10.12
C TRP A 39 4.06 -0.27 -10.68
N PRO A 40 5.25 -0.75 -10.31
CA PRO A 40 5.52 -1.83 -9.35
C PRO A 40 5.22 -1.45 -7.89
N LEU A 41 4.65 -2.39 -7.12
CA LEU A 41 4.28 -2.15 -5.72
C LEU A 41 5.48 -1.86 -4.81
N PRO A 42 6.63 -2.56 -4.93
CA PRO A 42 7.81 -2.22 -4.12
C PRO A 42 8.33 -0.80 -4.37
N VAL A 43 8.27 -0.33 -5.63
CA VAL A 43 8.68 1.04 -5.98
C VAL A 43 7.72 2.05 -5.35
N MET A 44 6.41 1.81 -5.43
CA MET A 44 5.40 2.66 -4.78
C MET A 44 5.60 2.73 -3.26
N ILE A 45 5.89 1.61 -2.61
CA ILE A 45 6.18 1.54 -1.16
C ILE A 45 7.40 2.40 -0.82
N ILE A 46 8.48 2.29 -1.59
CA ILE A 46 9.71 3.09 -1.37
C ILE A 46 9.42 4.58 -1.56
N ARG A 47 8.73 4.97 -2.64
CA ARG A 47 8.35 6.37 -2.89
C ARG A 47 7.50 6.96 -1.77
N LEU A 48 6.55 6.20 -1.24
CA LEU A 48 5.74 6.62 -0.08
C LEU A 48 6.59 6.75 1.19
N SER A 49 7.51 5.81 1.42
CA SER A 49 8.39 5.81 2.59
C SER A 49 9.35 7.01 2.58
N LEU A 50 9.82 7.42 1.41
CA LEU A 50 10.68 8.58 1.21
C LEU A 50 9.92 9.91 1.15
N GLY A 51 8.59 9.88 1.05
CA GLY A 51 7.75 11.06 0.92
C GLY A 51 7.72 11.69 -0.48
N HIS A 52 8.26 11.02 -1.50
CA HIS A 52 8.13 11.45 -2.91
C HIS A 52 6.69 11.40 -3.39
N VAL A 53 5.95 10.37 -2.95
CA VAL A 53 4.50 10.31 -3.11
C VAL A 53 3.85 10.59 -1.76
N THR A 54 2.87 11.49 -1.77
CA THR A 54 2.15 11.96 -0.58
C THR A 54 0.70 11.48 -0.60
N LEU A 55 0.05 11.49 0.56
CA LEU A 55 -1.39 11.20 0.66
C LEU A 55 -2.23 12.14 -0.24
N ALA A 56 -1.84 13.41 -0.35
CA ALA A 56 -2.52 14.39 -1.19
C ALA A 56 -2.46 14.07 -2.70
N GLN A 57 -1.42 13.36 -3.15
CA GLN A 57 -1.34 12.83 -4.51
C GLN A 57 -2.16 11.55 -4.64
N MET A 58 -2.09 10.65 -3.64
CA MET A 58 -2.89 9.41 -3.64
C MET A 58 -4.39 9.68 -3.73
N THR A 59 -4.92 10.68 -3.00
CA THR A 59 -6.36 11.00 -3.00
C THR A 59 -6.89 11.45 -4.36
N LYS A 60 -6.00 11.83 -5.29
CA LYS A 60 -6.32 12.20 -6.67
C LYS A 60 -6.12 11.06 -7.66
N ALA A 61 -5.33 10.05 -7.31
CA ALA A 61 -5.00 8.93 -8.18
C ALA A 61 -6.18 7.97 -8.39
N LYS A 62 -6.27 7.39 -9.58
CA LYS A 62 -7.18 6.29 -9.91
C LYS A 62 -6.40 4.99 -9.98
N ASP A 63 -7.09 3.88 -9.74
CA ASP A 63 -6.59 2.52 -9.93
C ASP A 63 -5.40 2.08 -9.05
N LEU A 64 -4.88 2.96 -8.19
CA LEU A 64 -3.65 2.76 -7.41
C LEU A 64 -3.69 1.51 -6.52
N ALA A 65 -4.85 1.16 -5.97
CA ALA A 65 -5.02 0.00 -5.10
C ALA A 65 -5.31 -1.32 -5.84
N SER A 66 -5.37 -1.31 -7.17
CA SER A 66 -5.83 -2.47 -7.95
C SER A 66 -5.05 -3.77 -7.72
N TYR A 67 -3.75 -3.70 -7.37
CA TYR A 67 -2.93 -4.89 -7.07
C TYR A 67 -2.73 -5.13 -5.57
N TRP A 68 -3.50 -4.48 -4.70
CA TRP A 68 -3.47 -4.70 -3.26
C TRP A 68 -4.59 -5.66 -2.86
N ALA A 69 -4.41 -6.95 -3.19
CA ALA A 69 -5.42 -7.98 -2.90
C ALA A 69 -5.60 -8.21 -1.40
N GLN A 70 -6.73 -8.81 -1.01
CA GLN A 70 -7.01 -9.21 0.38
C GLN A 70 -5.92 -10.13 0.96
N SER A 71 -5.29 -10.94 0.11
CA SER A 71 -4.19 -11.84 0.46
C SER A 71 -2.86 -11.11 0.73
N THR A 72 -2.77 -9.79 0.49
CA THR A 72 -1.57 -9.01 0.81
C THR A 72 -1.22 -9.18 2.28
N HIS A 73 0.01 -9.60 2.55
CA HIS A 73 0.44 -9.97 3.89
C HIS A 73 1.72 -9.22 4.24
N VAL A 74 1.73 -8.59 5.42
CA VAL A 74 2.91 -7.97 6.02
C VAL A 74 3.37 -8.85 7.19
N GLY A 75 4.58 -9.38 7.11
CA GLY A 75 5.21 -10.15 8.17
C GLY A 75 6.05 -9.26 9.08
N ASN A 76 6.05 -9.53 10.39
CA ASN A 76 6.73 -8.73 11.41
C ASN A 76 6.43 -7.21 11.27
N PRO A 77 5.15 -6.80 11.39
CA PRO A 77 4.73 -5.43 11.10
C PRO A 77 5.28 -4.43 12.13
N VAL A 78 5.59 -3.23 11.67
CA VAL A 78 6.02 -2.09 12.50
C VAL A 78 4.87 -1.59 13.37
N ASN A 79 3.67 -1.46 12.79
CA ASN A 79 2.46 -1.11 13.53
C ASN A 79 1.50 -2.30 13.66
N ASN A 80 0.84 -2.41 14.81
CA ASN A 80 -0.15 -3.47 15.04
C ASN A 80 -1.53 -3.08 14.47
N SER A 81 -1.88 -3.64 13.31
CA SER A 81 -3.17 -3.46 12.65
C SER A 81 -4.35 -4.12 13.36
N SER A 82 -4.12 -5.06 14.28
CA SER A 82 -5.21 -5.76 15.00
C SER A 82 -6.04 -4.85 15.92
N LYS A 83 -5.58 -3.61 16.11
CA LYS A 83 -6.24 -2.58 16.93
C LYS A 83 -7.23 -1.72 16.15
N TYR A 84 -7.40 -1.98 14.85
CA TYR A 84 -8.21 -1.15 13.97
C TYR A 84 -9.02 -2.00 12.99
N ASP A 85 -10.23 -1.56 12.69
CA ASP A 85 -11.02 -1.99 11.53
C ASP A 85 -10.72 -1.09 10.34
N PHE A 86 -10.24 -1.70 9.25
CA PHE A 86 -9.92 -1.03 7.99
C PHE A 86 -11.02 -1.17 6.94
N SER A 87 -12.11 -1.89 7.22
CA SER A 87 -13.15 -2.28 6.25
C SER A 87 -13.79 -1.11 5.50
N LYS A 88 -13.75 0.09 6.09
CA LYS A 88 -14.30 1.33 5.53
C LYS A 88 -13.24 2.34 5.09
N THR A 89 -11.96 1.99 5.16
CA THR A 89 -10.89 2.93 4.83
C THR A 89 -10.80 3.21 3.33
N VAL A 90 -10.72 4.49 2.97
CA VAL A 90 -10.72 4.96 1.57
C VAL A 90 -9.85 6.22 1.47
N TYR A 91 -8.86 6.22 0.56
CA TYR A 91 -8.07 7.42 0.23
C TYR A 91 -8.66 8.22 -0.92
N ASN A 92 -9.37 7.59 -1.85
CA ASN A 92 -10.04 8.26 -2.96
C ASN A 92 -11.47 7.69 -3.12
N PRO A 93 -12.50 8.34 -2.56
CA PRO A 93 -13.87 7.87 -2.66
C PRO A 93 -14.46 8.00 -4.07
N ASN A 94 -13.82 8.79 -4.94
CA ASN A 94 -14.24 8.93 -6.33
C ASN A 94 -13.62 7.84 -7.22
N ASP A 95 -12.70 7.02 -6.70
CA ASP A 95 -12.13 5.88 -7.43
C ASP A 95 -13.23 4.85 -7.75
N ASN A 96 -12.92 3.87 -8.58
CA ASN A 96 -13.92 2.88 -8.98
C ASN A 96 -13.33 1.47 -9.13
N GLY A 97 -14.21 0.52 -9.47
CA GLY A 97 -13.83 -0.85 -9.78
C GLY A 97 -13.05 -1.55 -8.66
N LEU A 98 -12.09 -2.36 -9.09
CA LEU A 98 -11.31 -3.21 -8.20
C LEU A 98 -10.45 -2.40 -7.22
N SER A 99 -9.89 -1.27 -7.67
CA SER A 99 -9.09 -0.37 -6.84
C SER A 99 -9.86 0.12 -5.63
N LEU A 100 -11.09 0.63 -5.83
CA LEU A 100 -11.92 1.13 -4.74
C LEU A 100 -12.13 0.07 -3.65
N THR A 101 -12.44 -1.17 -4.04
CA THR A 101 -12.66 -2.28 -3.10
C THR A 101 -11.39 -2.75 -2.39
N ARG A 102 -10.21 -2.36 -2.88
CA ARG A 102 -8.91 -2.80 -2.39
C ARG A 102 -8.14 -1.73 -1.63
N GLN A 103 -8.63 -0.50 -1.58
CA GLN A 103 -8.04 0.57 -0.77
C GLN A 103 -7.86 0.15 0.70
N PRO A 104 -8.81 -0.57 1.34
CA PRO A 104 -8.61 -1.10 2.69
C PRO A 104 -7.34 -1.92 2.88
N TYR A 105 -7.02 -2.81 1.95
CA TYR A 105 -5.85 -3.68 2.05
C TYR A 105 -4.56 -2.91 1.84
N MET A 106 -4.56 -1.94 0.91
CA MET A 106 -3.44 -1.02 0.72
C MET A 106 -3.18 -0.20 1.98
N ILE A 107 -4.21 0.44 2.54
CA ILE A 107 -4.10 1.32 3.70
C ILE A 107 -3.62 0.53 4.92
N LYS A 108 -4.18 -0.68 5.15
CA LYS A 108 -3.73 -1.61 6.19
C LYS A 108 -2.25 -1.96 6.02
N ALA A 109 -1.82 -2.37 4.83
CA ALA A 109 -0.44 -2.76 4.59
C ALA A 109 0.54 -1.58 4.77
N LEU A 110 0.20 -0.38 4.28
CA LEU A 110 1.03 0.82 4.47
C LEU A 110 1.12 1.22 5.95
N TYR A 111 0.06 1.02 6.74
CA TYR A 111 0.12 1.19 8.18
C TYR A 111 1.02 0.14 8.84
N GLU A 112 0.84 -1.15 8.52
CA GLU A 112 1.66 -2.25 9.04
C GLU A 112 3.15 -2.07 8.74
N LEU A 113 3.49 -1.52 7.57
CA LEU A 113 4.87 -1.18 7.19
C LEU A 113 5.44 0.04 7.94
N GLY A 114 4.63 0.76 8.72
CA GLY A 114 5.06 1.96 9.45
C GLY A 114 5.04 3.25 8.61
N ILE A 115 4.55 3.20 7.37
CA ILE A 115 4.51 4.36 6.46
C ILE A 115 3.39 5.31 6.88
N PHE A 116 2.21 4.77 7.16
CA PHE A 116 1.11 5.54 7.73
C PHE A 116 1.11 5.47 9.26
N LYS A 117 0.76 6.60 9.89
CA LYS A 117 0.51 6.69 11.33
C LYS A 117 -0.97 6.48 11.65
N ALA A 118 -1.29 6.23 12.92
CA ALA A 118 -2.67 6.09 13.41
C ALA A 118 -3.58 7.24 12.95
N ALA A 119 -3.16 8.48 13.17
CA ALA A 119 -3.90 9.67 12.73
C ALA A 119 -4.19 9.69 11.22
N THR A 120 -3.26 9.16 10.40
CA THR A 120 -3.45 9.05 8.95
C THR A 120 -4.56 8.05 8.63
N ILE A 121 -4.50 6.83 9.17
CA ILE A 121 -5.51 5.80 8.87
C ILE A 121 -6.90 6.16 9.43
N GLU A 122 -6.95 6.81 10.59
CA GLU A 122 -8.19 7.31 11.19
C GLU A 122 -8.82 8.38 10.30
N SER A 123 -8.04 9.30 9.74
CA SER A 123 -8.53 10.29 8.77
C SER A 123 -9.06 9.66 7.47
N LEU A 124 -8.64 8.44 7.17
CA LEU A 124 -9.07 7.66 6.01
C LEU A 124 -10.25 6.73 6.31
N GLY A 125 -10.75 6.70 7.55
CA GLY A 125 -11.92 5.93 7.94
C GLY A 125 -11.64 4.65 8.75
N ALA A 126 -10.41 4.47 9.26
CA ALA A 126 -10.12 3.36 10.17
C ALA A 126 -10.77 3.61 11.53
N ILE A 127 -11.30 2.56 12.15
CA ILE A 127 -11.99 2.64 13.45
C ILE A 127 -11.19 1.83 14.46
N ALA A 128 -10.81 2.42 15.60
CA ALA A 128 -10.14 1.68 16.67
C ALA A 128 -11.07 0.60 17.27
N LEU A 129 -10.51 -0.57 17.60
CA LEU A 129 -11.19 -1.75 18.16
C LEU A 129 -10.97 -1.94 19.66
#